data_AF-A0A1J3DQI3-F1
#
_entry.id   AF-A0A1J3DQI3-F1
#
_cell.length_a   1.000
_cell.length_b   1.000
_cell.length_c   1.000
_cell.angle_alpha   90.00
_cell.angle_beta   90.00
_cell.angle_gamma   90.00
#
_symmetry.space_group_name_H-M   'P 1'
#
loop_
_entity.id
_entity.type
_entity.pdbx_description
1 polymer ?
#
loop_
_entity_poly.entity_id
_entity_poly.type
_entity_poly.pdbx_seq_one_letter_code
_entity_poly.pdbx_strand_id
1 'polypeptide(L)'
;KLGTKLLFSTTCHPQTDGQTEVVNRTLSTLLRATVGKNLRNWLSCLPYIEFAYNHAKHSATKQSPFEVVYGFNPLAPLDLTPLPQAVFSADGETKSEFIKKLHQRVKDNLERKTEKYKQQADKGRTEMTFEPGEWVWLHMRP
;
A
#
# COMPACT_ATOMS: atom_id res chain seq x y z
N LYS A 1 -18.35 -19.36 10.66
CA LYS A 1 -18.08 -17.91 10.43
C LYS A 1 -16.61 -17.65 10.76
N LEU A 2 -15.84 -17.02 9.86
CA LEU A 2 -14.37 -16.83 9.93
C LEU A 2 -13.88 -15.81 10.99
N GLY A 3 -14.70 -15.43 11.98
CA GLY A 3 -14.31 -14.48 13.03
C GLY A 3 -13.96 -13.05 12.56
N THR A 4 -14.25 -12.70 11.30
CA THR A 4 -13.82 -11.44 10.68
C THR A 4 -14.74 -10.29 11.06
N LYS A 5 -14.16 -9.14 11.45
CA LYS A 5 -14.90 -7.90 11.72
C LYS A 5 -14.92 -7.04 10.45
N LEU A 6 -16.12 -6.72 9.96
CA LEU A 6 -16.27 -5.78 8.86
C LEU A 6 -16.14 -4.34 9.39
N LEU A 7 -15.29 -3.56 8.73
CA LEU A 7 -15.15 -2.12 8.95
C LEU A 7 -15.76 -1.41 7.75
N PHE A 8 -16.75 -0.57 7.99
CA PHE A 8 -17.44 0.19 6.95
C PHE A 8 -16.88 1.62 6.90
N SER A 9 -16.67 2.14 5.69
CA SER A 9 -16.43 3.56 5.48
C SER A 9 -17.74 4.35 5.62
N THR A 10 -17.63 5.62 6.01
CA THR A 10 -18.79 6.53 6.01
C THR A 10 -19.09 7.02 4.60
N THR A 11 -20.37 7.28 4.33
CA THR A 11 -20.84 7.77 3.03
C THR A 11 -20.11 9.04 2.63
N CYS A 12 -19.59 9.09 1.40
CA CYS A 12 -18.88 10.24 0.83
C CYS A 12 -17.59 10.66 1.58
N HIS A 13 -16.97 9.77 2.35
CA HIS A 13 -15.66 10.00 2.97
C HIS A 13 -14.58 9.06 2.39
N PRO A 14 -14.13 9.30 1.14
CA PRO A 14 -13.14 8.45 0.46
C PRO A 14 -11.79 8.38 1.22
N GLN A 15 -11.54 9.33 2.12
CA GLN A 15 -10.34 9.34 2.95
C GLN A 15 -10.19 8.11 3.86
N THR A 16 -11.28 7.45 4.27
CA THR A 16 -11.18 6.21 5.06
C THR A 16 -10.58 5.04 4.26
N ASP A 17 -10.80 4.99 2.95
CA ASP A 17 -10.27 3.93 2.06
C ASP A 17 -9.16 4.45 1.12
N GLY A 18 -8.55 5.58 1.46
CA GLY A 18 -7.61 6.27 0.57
C GLY A 18 -6.38 5.45 0.19
N GLN A 19 -5.97 4.48 1.03
CA GLN A 19 -4.87 3.58 0.68
C GLN A 19 -5.26 2.67 -0.49
N THR A 20 -6.40 2.00 -0.41
CA THR A 20 -6.91 1.13 -1.48
C THR A 20 -7.14 1.94 -2.76
N GLU A 21 -7.67 3.15 -2.65
CA GLU A 21 -7.86 4.04 -3.80
C GLU A 21 -6.53 4.40 -4.50
N VAL A 22 -5.47 4.68 -3.75
CA VAL A 22 -4.14 4.97 -4.31
C VAL A 22 -3.56 3.74 -5.00
N VAL A 23 -3.71 2.55 -4.41
CA VAL A 23 -3.29 1.29 -5.03
C VAL A 23 -4.06 1.05 -6.33
N ASN A 24 -5.39 1.16 -6.30
CA ASN A 24 -6.25 0.98 -7.46
C ASN A 24 -5.91 1.96 -8.60
N ARG A 25 -5.58 3.21 -8.28
CA ARG A 25 -5.12 4.20 -9.26
C ARG A 25 -3.80 3.80 -9.92
N THR A 26 -2.86 3.29 -9.14
CA THR A 26 -1.57 2.82 -9.62
C THR A 26 -1.73 1.60 -10.53
N LEU A 27 -2.48 0.59 -10.08
CA LEU A 27 -2.77 -0.61 -10.86
C LEU A 27 -3.52 -0.28 -12.16
N SER A 28 -4.50 0.63 -12.12
CA SER A 28 -5.21 1.09 -13.31
C SER A 28 -4.27 1.76 -14.32
N THR A 29 -3.24 2.46 -13.85
CA THR A 29 -2.26 3.15 -14.70
C THR A 29 -1.32 2.16 -15.35
N LEU A 30 -0.83 1.17 -14.60
CA LEU A 30 -0.07 0.04 -15.14
C LEU A 30 -0.88 -0.74 -16.16
N LEU A 31 -2.16 -1.03 -15.86
CA LEU A 31 -3.05 -1.73 -16.79
C LEU A 31 -3.23 -0.96 -18.10
N ARG A 32 -3.47 0.36 -18.04
CA ARG A 32 -3.57 1.20 -19.24
C ARG A 32 -2.29 1.17 -20.08
N ALA A 33 -1.12 1.19 -19.44
CA ALA A 33 0.16 1.15 -20.13
C ALA A 33 0.42 -0.22 -20.79
N THR A 34 0.08 -1.32 -20.12
CA THR A 34 0.40 -2.68 -20.57
C THR A 34 -0.58 -3.22 -21.61
N VAL A 35 -1.88 -2.91 -21.49
CA VAL A 35 -2.92 -3.44 -22.39
C VAL A 35 -2.87 -2.80 -23.78
N GLY A 36 -2.35 -1.59 -23.89
CA GLY A 36 -2.17 -0.89 -25.16
C GLY A 36 -3.49 -0.77 -25.94
N LYS A 37 -3.49 -1.19 -27.22
CA LYS A 37 -4.65 -1.08 -28.11
C LYS A 37 -5.63 -2.25 -28.01
N ASN A 38 -5.22 -3.41 -27.47
CA ASN A 38 -6.06 -4.59 -27.43
C ASN A 38 -6.62 -4.83 -26.02
N LEU A 39 -7.77 -4.21 -25.75
CA LEU A 39 -8.48 -4.29 -24.47
C LEU A 39 -8.90 -5.72 -24.08
N ARG A 40 -8.93 -6.69 -25.01
CA ARG A 40 -9.31 -8.07 -24.71
C ARG A 40 -8.24 -8.85 -23.96
N ASN A 41 -6.98 -8.39 -23.99
CA ASN A 41 -5.85 -9.11 -23.40
C ASN A 41 -5.55 -8.71 -21.96
N TRP A 42 -6.40 -7.89 -21.33
CA TRP A 42 -6.15 -7.37 -19.98
C TRP A 42 -5.94 -8.44 -18.92
N LEU A 43 -6.68 -9.56 -19.00
CA LEU A 43 -6.51 -10.71 -18.10
C LEU A 43 -5.11 -11.30 -18.18
N SER A 44 -4.57 -11.45 -19.39
CA SER A 44 -3.21 -11.95 -19.59
C SER A 44 -2.15 -10.99 -19.07
N CYS A 45 -2.47 -9.69 -18.97
CA CYS A 45 -1.55 -8.69 -18.43
C CYS A 45 -1.51 -8.67 -16.89
N LEU A 46 -2.54 -9.18 -16.20
CA LEU A 46 -2.66 -9.08 -14.74
C LEU A 46 -1.47 -9.67 -13.97
N PRO A 47 -0.97 -10.88 -14.26
CA PRO A 47 0.14 -11.46 -13.51
C PRO A 47 1.42 -10.61 -13.61
N TYR A 48 1.66 -10.02 -14.79
CA TYR A 48 2.82 -9.15 -15.01
C TYR A 48 2.69 -7.84 -14.24
N ILE A 49 1.48 -7.26 -14.18
CA ILE A 49 1.21 -6.03 -13.45
C ILE A 49 1.31 -6.27 -11.95
N GLU A 50 0.74 -7.36 -11.45
CA GLU A 50 0.84 -7.76 -10.04
C GLU A 50 2.31 -7.94 -9.64
N PHE A 51 3.07 -8.69 -10.44
CA PHE A 51 4.49 -8.90 -10.19
C PHE A 51 5.27 -7.58 -10.19
N ALA A 52 5.09 -6.75 -11.23
CA ALA A 52 5.78 -5.46 -11.32
C ALA A 52 5.44 -4.54 -10.15
N TYR A 53 4.17 -4.50 -9.74
CA TYR A 53 3.72 -3.72 -8.59
C TYR A 53 4.33 -4.24 -7.28
N ASN A 54 4.26 -5.56 -7.04
CA ASN A 54 4.77 -6.17 -5.82
C ASN A 54 6.30 -6.19 -5.72
N HIS A 55 7.00 -6.08 -6.85
CA HIS A 55 8.46 -6.01 -6.93
C HIS A 55 9.00 -4.58 -6.81
N ALA A 56 8.19 -3.56 -7.12
CA ALA A 56 8.60 -2.17 -7.08
C ALA A 56 8.66 -1.62 -5.64
N LYS A 57 9.69 -0.81 -5.35
CA LYS A 57 9.83 -0.16 -4.03
C LYS A 57 8.86 1.01 -3.90
N HIS A 58 8.05 1.02 -2.84
CA HIS A 58 7.15 2.14 -2.56
C HIS A 58 7.86 3.27 -1.81
N SER A 59 7.51 4.51 -2.16
CA SER A 59 8.10 5.71 -1.55
C SER A 59 7.73 5.92 -0.07
N ALA A 60 6.56 5.40 0.35
CA ALA A 60 6.06 5.49 1.71
C ALA A 60 6.74 4.48 2.64
N THR A 61 6.79 3.20 2.26
CA THR A 61 7.37 2.11 3.06
C THR A 61 8.89 2.01 2.89
N LYS A 62 9.44 2.53 1.77
CA LYS A 62 10.84 2.34 1.33
C LYS A 62 11.21 0.88 1.03
N GLN A 63 10.20 0.02 0.92
CA GLN A 63 10.30 -1.42 0.66
C GLN A 63 9.28 -1.81 -0.42
N SER A 64 9.53 -2.89 -1.13
CA SER A 64 8.55 -3.50 -2.04
C SER A 64 7.53 -4.34 -1.26
N PRO A 65 6.29 -4.53 -1.77
CA PRO A 65 5.32 -5.41 -1.13
C PRO A 65 5.84 -6.84 -0.93
N PHE A 66 6.62 -7.37 -1.90
CA PHE A 66 7.25 -8.68 -1.75
C PHE A 66 8.24 -8.73 -0.58
N GLU A 67 9.10 -7.72 -0.42
CA GLU A 67 9.99 -7.64 0.74
C GLU A 67 9.20 -7.61 2.05
N VAL A 68 8.11 -6.83 2.12
CA VAL A 68 7.30 -6.73 3.34
C VAL A 68 6.62 -8.05 3.72
N VAL A 69 6.11 -8.79 2.74
CA VAL A 69 5.37 -10.04 2.98
C VAL A 69 6.31 -11.23 3.18
N TYR A 70 7.33 -11.37 2.33
CA TYR A 70 8.18 -12.56 2.28
C TYR A 70 9.57 -12.35 2.89
N GLY A 71 9.97 -11.11 3.14
CA GLY A 71 11.31 -10.73 3.58
C GLY A 71 12.33 -10.61 2.45
N PHE A 72 11.93 -10.86 1.20
CA PHE A 72 12.80 -10.78 0.03
C PHE A 72 11.98 -10.47 -1.23
N ASN A 73 12.69 -10.04 -2.27
CA ASN A 73 12.10 -9.83 -3.58
C ASN A 73 12.40 -11.05 -4.47
N PRO A 74 11.39 -11.73 -5.05
CA PRO A 74 11.61 -12.79 -6.02
C PRO A 74 12.42 -12.29 -7.22
N LEU A 75 13.25 -13.16 -7.79
CA LEU A 75 14.08 -12.79 -8.94
C LEU A 75 13.20 -12.45 -10.15
N ALA A 76 13.40 -11.26 -10.71
CA ALA A 76 12.86 -10.90 -12.01
C ALA A 76 13.81 -11.37 -13.14
N PRO A 77 13.33 -11.47 -14.39
CA PRO A 77 14.20 -11.81 -15.52
C PRO A 77 15.42 -10.89 -15.68
N LEU A 78 15.34 -9.63 -15.24
CA LEU A 78 16.49 -8.70 -15.24
C LEU A 78 17.53 -9.04 -14.17
N ASP A 79 17.16 -9.74 -13.10
CA ASP A 79 18.04 -10.10 -11.98
C ASP A 79 18.82 -11.40 -12.26
N LEU A 80 18.61 -12.03 -13.42
CA LEU A 80 19.33 -13.24 -13.85
C LEU A 80 20.79 -12.98 -14.25
N THR A 81 21.23 -11.72 -14.25
CA THR A 81 22.67 -11.40 -14.26
C THR A 81 23.32 -11.94 -13.00
N PRO A 82 24.55 -12.49 -13.05
CA PRO A 82 25.21 -13.08 -11.89
C PRO A 82 25.51 -11.99 -10.84
N LEU A 83 24.55 -11.76 -9.95
CA LEU A 83 24.69 -10.97 -8.75
C LEU A 83 24.95 -11.92 -7.58
N PRO A 84 25.74 -11.51 -6.57
CA PRO A 84 25.91 -12.30 -5.37
C PRO A 84 24.54 -12.57 -4.75
N GLN A 85 24.15 -13.84 -4.70
CA GLN A 85 22.91 -14.25 -4.05
C GLN A 85 22.98 -13.81 -2.59
N ALA A 86 21.97 -13.09 -2.14
CA ALA A 86 21.75 -12.90 -0.71
C ALA A 86 21.61 -14.31 -0.11
N VAL A 87 22.62 -14.73 0.64
CA VAL A 87 22.60 -16.03 1.31
C VAL A 87 21.44 -15.99 2.29
N PHE A 88 20.36 -16.69 1.97
CA PHE A 88 19.26 -16.89 2.89
C PHE A 88 19.77 -17.79 4.02
N SER A 89 19.80 -17.26 5.24
CA SER A 89 20.10 -18.08 6.40
C SER A 89 19.01 -19.16 6.52
N ALA A 90 19.43 -20.42 6.63
CA ALA A 90 18.53 -21.57 6.82
C ALA A 90 17.87 -21.56 8.20
N ASP A 91 18.34 -20.71 9.12
CA ASP A 91 17.81 -20.59 10.47
C ASP A 91 16.49 -19.77 10.52
N GLY A 92 15.42 -20.42 10.94
CA GLY A 92 14.08 -19.84 11.03
C GLY A 92 13.93 -18.78 12.12
N GLU A 93 14.71 -18.87 13.20
CA GLU A 93 14.67 -17.91 14.30
C GLU A 93 15.25 -16.56 13.88
N THR A 94 16.45 -16.58 13.29
CA THR A 94 17.07 -15.39 12.67
C THR A 94 16.14 -14.74 11.63
N LYS A 95 15.43 -15.54 10.82
CA LYS A 95 14.47 -15.03 9.84
C LYS A 95 13.28 -14.34 10.51
N SER A 96 12.72 -14.94 11.56
CA SER A 96 11.59 -14.35 12.31
C SER A 96 11.97 -13.00 12.91
N GLU A 97 13.14 -12.89 13.53
CA GLU A 97 13.64 -11.62 14.06
C GLU A 97 13.84 -10.57 12.97
N PHE A 98 14.39 -10.98 11.83
CA PHE A 98 14.58 -10.09 10.68
C PHE A 98 13.24 -9.53 10.19
N ILE A 99 12.22 -10.39 10.00
CA ILE A 99 10.88 -9.97 9.55
C ILE A 99 10.24 -9.01 10.56
N LYS A 100 10.35 -9.29 11.87
CA LYS A 100 9.85 -8.38 12.92
C LYS A 100 10.51 -6.99 12.83
N LYS A 101 11.83 -6.94 12.68
CA LYS A 101 12.58 -5.68 12.52
C LYS A 101 12.18 -4.96 11.23
N LEU A 102 11.98 -5.69 10.14
CA LEU A 102 11.50 -5.14 8.87
C LEU A 102 10.11 -4.51 9.03
N HIS A 103 9.16 -5.22 9.63
CA HIS A 103 7.81 -4.73 9.88
C HIS A 103 7.80 -3.50 10.78
N GLN A 104 8.64 -3.48 11.83
CA GLN A 104 8.78 -2.30 12.67
C GLN A 104 9.25 -1.08 11.86
N ARG A 105 10.30 -1.23 11.04
CA ARG A 105 10.79 -0.13 10.18
C ARG A 105 9.73 0.36 9.19
N VAL A 106 8.97 -0.55 8.60
CA VAL A 106 7.89 -0.22 7.67
C VAL A 106 6.79 0.56 8.39
N LYS A 107 6.40 0.13 9.59
CA LYS A 107 5.44 0.83 10.44
C LYS A 107 5.92 2.25 10.77
N ASP A 108 7.15 2.40 11.25
CA ASP A 108 7.73 3.71 11.58
C ASP A 108 7.78 4.65 10.35
N ASN A 109 8.08 4.11 9.17
CA ASN A 109 8.08 4.87 7.92
C ASN A 109 6.67 5.34 7.54
N LEU A 110 5.68 4.47 7.68
CA LEU A 110 4.27 4.79 7.42
C LEU A 110 3.75 5.84 8.38
N GLU A 111 4.00 5.69 9.68
CA GLU A 111 3.60 6.67 10.71
C GLU A 111 4.21 8.04 10.42
N ARG A 112 5.52 8.11 10.14
CA ARG A 112 6.19 9.36 9.75
C ARG A 112 5.61 9.98 8.48
N LYS A 113 5.17 9.17 7.53
CA LYS A 113 4.53 9.66 6.29
C LYS A 113 3.12 10.17 6.54
N THR A 114 2.32 9.43 7.30
CA THR A 114 0.97 9.81 7.72
C THR A 114 0.99 11.12 8.50
N GLU A 115 1.91 11.28 9.45
CA GLU A 115 2.07 12.50 10.23
C GLU A 115 2.38 13.71 9.34
N LYS A 116 3.30 13.56 8.37
CA LYS A 116 3.60 14.62 7.39
C LYS A 116 2.38 14.96 6.52
N TYR A 117 1.60 13.97 6.10
CA TYR A 117 0.38 14.22 5.33
C TYR A 117 -0.68 14.93 6.17
N LYS A 118 -0.82 14.55 7.45
CA LYS A 118 -1.72 15.21 8.40
C LYS A 118 -1.33 16.68 8.58
N GLN A 119 -0.07 16.97 8.89
CA GLN A 119 0.42 18.35 9.03
C GLN A 119 0.16 19.21 7.78
N GLN A 120 0.33 18.64 6.59
CA GLN A 120 0.06 19.34 5.35
C GLN A 120 -1.44 19.53 5.09
N ALA A 121 -2.27 18.54 5.40
CA ALA A 121 -3.72 18.59 5.19
C ALA A 121 -4.42 19.50 6.21
N ASP A 122 -3.89 19.58 7.43
CA ASP A 122 -4.41 20.42 8.51
C ASP A 122 -3.87 21.85 8.45
N LYS A 123 -2.97 22.15 7.51
CA LYS A 123 -2.48 23.50 7.29
C LYS A 123 -3.63 24.43 6.89
N GLY A 124 -4.00 25.33 7.81
CA GLY A 124 -5.10 26.27 7.63
C GLY A 124 -6.48 25.72 7.99
N ARG A 125 -6.57 24.51 8.56
CA ARG A 125 -7.79 24.01 9.19
C ARG A 125 -7.85 24.45 10.64
N THR A 126 -9.02 24.90 11.08
CA THR A 126 -9.31 25.14 12.49
C THR A 126 -9.89 23.86 13.08
N GLU A 127 -9.35 23.42 14.21
CA GLU A 127 -9.90 22.28 14.95
C GLU A 127 -11.29 22.65 15.47
N MET A 128 -12.29 21.83 15.13
CA MET A 128 -13.68 22.06 15.51
C MET A 128 -14.17 20.81 16.24
N THR A 129 -14.36 20.96 17.55
CA THR A 129 -14.92 19.93 18.43
C THR A 129 -16.41 20.16 18.57
N PHE A 130 -17.20 19.08 18.49
CA PHE A 130 -18.65 19.15 18.63
C PHE A 130 -19.10 18.38 19.87
N GLU A 131 -20.05 18.94 20.60
CA GLU A 131 -20.67 18.29 21.76
C GLU A 131 -22.00 17.62 21.40
N PRO A 132 -22.40 16.55 22.11
CA PRO A 132 -23.70 15.92 21.89
C PRO A 132 -24.86 16.92 22.04
N GLY A 133 -25.65 17.11 20.96
CA GLY A 133 -26.78 18.03 20.92
C GLY A 133 -26.55 19.30 20.09
N GLU A 134 -25.33 19.52 19.58
CA GLU A 134 -25.05 20.63 18.68
C GLU A 134 -25.56 20.40 17.25
N TRP A 135 -26.04 21.47 16.62
CA TRP A 135 -26.48 21.45 15.23
C TRP A 135 -25.28 21.60 14.30
N VAL A 136 -25.11 20.63 13.41
CA VAL A 136 -24.04 20.63 12.40
C VAL A 136 -24.64 20.56 10.99
N TRP A 137 -24.00 21.27 10.05
CA TRP A 137 -24.39 21.21 8.65
C TRP A 137 -23.74 19.99 7.97
N LEU A 138 -24.58 19.12 7.39
CA LEU A 138 -24.12 17.99 6.59
C LEU A 138 -23.92 18.42 5.13
N HIS A 139 -22.69 18.34 4.65
CA HIS A 139 -22.40 18.58 3.25
C HIS A 139 -22.72 17.33 2.42
N MET A 140 -23.91 17.28 1.81
CA MET A 140 -24.27 16.23 0.87
C MET A 140 -23.71 16.55 -0.52
N ARG A 141 -22.77 15.74 -1.04
CA ARG A 141 -22.43 15.75 -2.47
C ARG A 141 -23.37 14.79 -3.19
N PRO A 142 -24.06 15.21 -4.27
CA PRO A 142 -24.81 14.30 -5.13
C PRO A 142 -23.89 13.34 -5.88
#